data_AF-A0A946EZW8-F1
#
_entry.id   AF-A0A946EZW8-F1
#
_cell.length_a   1.000
_cell.length_b   1.000
_cell.length_c   1.000
_cell.angle_alpha   90.00
_cell.angle_beta   90.00
_cell.angle_gamma   90.00
#
_symmetry.space_group_name_H-M   'P 1'
#
loop_
_entity.id
_entity.type
_entity.pdbx_description
1 polymer ?
#
loop_
_entity_poly.entity_id
_entity_poly.type
_entity_poly.pdbx_seq_one_letter_code
_entity_poly.pdbx_strand_id
1 'polypeptide(L)'
;IEVGKYADMIIMEENPLKNLKYLYATGDIKINDNNEAIRVGGIKYTIKDGIIFDARQLLDDAKKIVDEEKSSTPGWEKFLMDEIERE
;
A
#
# COMPACT_ATOMS: atom_id res chain seq x y z
N ILE A 1 -21.31 0.44 -7.29
CA ILE A 1 -21.24 1.76 -7.96
C ILE A 1 -22.67 2.20 -8.22
N GLU A 2 -23.07 3.35 -7.70
CA GLU A 2 -24.46 3.81 -7.73
C GLU A 2 -24.52 5.30 -8.06
N VAL A 3 -25.56 5.71 -8.80
CA VAL A 3 -25.77 7.10 -9.20
C VAL A 3 -26.12 7.96 -7.97
N GLY A 4 -25.57 9.17 -7.92
CA GLY A 4 -25.82 10.14 -6.84
C GLY A 4 -24.98 9.94 -5.58
N LYS A 5 -24.05 8.96 -5.57
CA LYS A 5 -23.05 8.79 -4.50
C LYS A 5 -21.73 9.45 -4.88
N TYR A 6 -20.89 9.74 -3.88
CA TYR A 6 -19.51 10.14 -4.14
C TYR A 6 -18.77 9.05 -4.93
N ALA A 7 -17.92 9.49 -5.85
CA ALA A 7 -17.08 8.61 -6.64
C ALA A 7 -15.86 8.18 -5.80
N ASP A 8 -16.13 7.35 -4.78
CA ASP A 8 -15.12 6.75 -3.91
C ASP A 8 -14.91 5.30 -4.33
N MET A 9 -13.71 4.99 -4.84
CA MET A 9 -13.41 3.67 -5.39
C MET A 9 -11.90 3.41 -5.49
N ILE A 10 -11.54 2.13 -5.63
CA ILE A 10 -10.18 1.68 -5.91
C ILE A 10 -10.15 0.94 -7.24
N ILE A 11 -9.08 1.15 -8.01
CA ILE A 11 -8.83 0.47 -9.29
C ILE A 11 -7.64 -0.46 -9.11
N MET A 12 -7.81 -1.75 -9.43
CA MET A 12 -6.79 -2.78 -9.32
C MET A 12 -7.01 -3.89 -10.35
N GLU A 13 -5.99 -4.70 -10.62
CA GLU A 13 -6.06 -5.79 -11.61
C GLU A 13 -6.57 -7.10 -11.03
N GLU A 14 -6.26 -7.37 -9.77
CA GLU A 14 -6.57 -8.64 -9.12
C GLU A 14 -7.87 -8.57 -8.31
N ASN A 15 -8.56 -9.71 -8.15
CA ASN A 15 -9.79 -9.77 -7.36
C ASN A 15 -9.45 -9.91 -5.86
N PRO A 16 -9.70 -8.89 -5.03
CA PRO A 16 -9.35 -8.92 -3.60
C PRO A 16 -10.19 -9.94 -2.80
N LEU A 17 -11.34 -10.37 -3.31
CA LEU A 17 -12.14 -11.42 -2.67
C LEU A 17 -11.48 -12.81 -2.78
N LYS A 18 -10.57 -13.00 -3.75
CA LYS A 18 -9.77 -14.22 -3.84
C LYS A 18 -8.60 -14.19 -2.86
N ASN A 19 -8.02 -13.01 -2.61
CA ASN A 19 -6.94 -12.82 -1.65
C ASN A 19 -6.88 -11.35 -1.22
N LEU A 20 -7.16 -11.10 0.07
CA LEU A 20 -7.16 -9.75 0.63
C LEU A 20 -5.77 -9.09 0.62
N LYS A 21 -4.68 -9.85 0.53
CA LYS A 21 -3.33 -9.31 0.40
C LYS A 21 -3.14 -8.50 -0.89
N TYR A 22 -3.98 -8.70 -1.89
CA TYR A 22 -3.97 -7.86 -3.10
C TYR A 22 -4.34 -6.40 -2.80
N LEU A 23 -4.96 -6.11 -1.65
CA LEU A 23 -5.19 -4.73 -1.19
C LEU A 23 -3.96 -4.09 -0.54
N TYR A 24 -2.91 -4.86 -0.24
CA TYR A 24 -1.66 -4.26 0.23
C TYR A 24 -1.14 -3.33 -0.85
N ALA A 25 -0.76 -2.11 -0.47
CA ALA A 25 -0.31 -1.10 -1.41
C ALA A 25 0.94 -1.56 -2.21
N THR A 26 1.75 -2.45 -1.62
CA THR A 26 2.90 -3.09 -2.28
C THR A 26 2.54 -4.31 -3.13
N GLY A 27 1.29 -4.78 -3.09
CA GLY A 27 0.84 -6.03 -3.69
C GLY A 27 1.32 -7.28 -2.95
N ASP A 28 0.98 -8.45 -3.50
CA ASP A 28 1.35 -9.77 -2.98
C ASP A 28 2.30 -10.49 -3.94
N ILE A 29 3.08 -11.44 -3.44
CA ILE A 29 3.97 -12.27 -4.25
C ILE A 29 3.27 -13.60 -4.56
N LYS A 30 3.16 -13.96 -5.84
CA LYS A 30 2.66 -15.27 -6.29
C LYS A 30 3.70 -15.97 -7.17
N ILE A 31 3.65 -17.30 -7.20
CA ILE A 31 4.40 -18.10 -8.16
C ILE A 31 3.56 -18.26 -9.42
N ASN A 32 4.13 -17.95 -10.58
CA ASN A 32 3.46 -18.12 -11.88
C ASN A 32 3.62 -19.55 -12.43
N ASP A 33 3.04 -19.82 -13.60
CA ASP A 33 3.09 -21.14 -14.25
C ASP A 33 4.51 -21.55 -14.68
N ASN A 34 5.44 -20.60 -14.79
CA ASN A 34 6.86 -20.85 -15.08
C ASN A 34 7.70 -21.07 -13.80
N ASN A 35 7.05 -21.17 -12.63
CA ASN A 35 7.70 -21.29 -11.32
C ASN A 35 8.54 -20.05 -10.93
N GLU A 36 8.13 -18.86 -11.37
CA GLU A 36 8.78 -17.59 -11.08
C GLU A 36 7.97 -16.77 -10.08
N ALA A 37 8.66 -16.09 -9.15
CA ALA A 37 8.02 -15.18 -8.22
C ALA A 37 7.68 -13.85 -8.91
N ILE A 38 6.38 -13.55 -9.02
CA ILE A 38 5.86 -12.30 -9.57
C ILE A 38 5.06 -11.54 -8.53
N ARG A 39 5.14 -10.22 -8.57
CA ARG A 39 4.35 -9.34 -7.71
C ARG A 39 3.06 -8.95 -8.42
N VAL A 40 1.92 -9.16 -7.77
CA VAL A 40 0.60 -8.85 -8.32
C VAL A 40 -0.30 -8.15 -7.30
N GLY A 41 -1.43 -7.62 -7.78
CA GLY A 41 -2.31 -6.81 -6.96
C GLY A 41 -1.67 -5.46 -6.65
N GLY A 42 -2.03 -4.90 -5.50
CA GLY A 42 -1.81 -3.49 -5.22
C GLY A 42 -2.88 -2.64 -5.90
N ILE A 43 -3.25 -1.57 -5.21
CA ILE A 43 -4.12 -0.55 -5.79
C ILE A 43 -3.30 0.21 -6.83
N LYS A 44 -3.87 0.43 -8.02
CA LYS A 44 -3.27 1.31 -9.04
C LYS A 44 -3.70 2.75 -8.81
N TYR A 45 -4.99 2.95 -8.64
CA TYR A 45 -5.58 4.26 -8.39
C TYR A 45 -6.57 4.20 -7.25
N THR A 46 -6.50 5.22 -6.38
CA THR A 46 -7.56 5.52 -5.43
C THR A 46 -8.32 6.72 -5.98
N ILE A 47 -9.63 6.63 -6.04
CA ILE A 47 -10.49 7.74 -6.42
C ILE A 47 -11.25 8.14 -5.17
N LYS A 48 -11.11 9.40 -4.76
CA LYS A 48 -11.84 10.01 -3.64
C LYS A 48 -12.57 11.23 -4.14
N ASP A 49 -13.88 11.29 -3.97
CA ASP A 49 -14.75 12.38 -4.44
C ASP A 49 -14.53 12.74 -5.92
N GLY A 50 -14.21 11.74 -6.75
CA GLY A 50 -13.91 11.93 -8.17
C GLY A 50 -12.49 12.43 -8.49
N ILE A 51 -11.65 12.67 -7.47
CA ILE A 51 -10.23 13.01 -7.62
C ILE A 51 -9.44 11.71 -7.72
N ILE A 52 -8.62 11.60 -8.77
CA ILE A 52 -7.79 10.43 -9.03
C ILE A 52 -6.43 10.61 -8.35
N PHE A 53 -6.05 9.63 -7.54
CA PHE A 53 -4.73 9.55 -6.92
C PHE A 53 -3.99 8.33 -7.46
N ASP A 54 -2.75 8.53 -7.91
CA ASP A 54 -1.84 7.44 -8.23
C ASP A 54 -1.35 6.80 -6.92
N ALA A 55 -1.64 5.52 -6.73
CA ALA A 55 -1.33 4.84 -5.47
C ALA A 55 0.18 4.60 -5.29
N ARG A 56 0.96 4.53 -6.37
CA ARG A 56 2.43 4.43 -6.30
C ARG A 56 3.03 5.75 -5.86
N GLN A 57 2.53 6.86 -6.41
CA GLN A 57 2.94 8.19 -5.97
C GLN A 57 2.60 8.41 -4.48
N LEU A 58 1.40 8.04 -4.03
CA LEU A 58 1.02 8.15 -2.62
C LEU A 58 1.94 7.35 -1.69
N LEU A 59 2.36 6.15 -2.10
CA LEU A 59 3.34 5.35 -1.36
C LEU A 59 4.69 6.03 -1.26
N ASP A 60 5.18 6.59 -2.36
CA ASP A 60 6.46 7.30 -2.39
C ASP A 60 6.41 8.56 -1.51
N ASP A 61 5.30 9.28 -1.52
CA ASP A 61 5.13 10.47 -0.69
C ASP A 61 5.02 10.11 0.80
N ALA A 62 4.29 9.04 1.15
CA ALA A 62 4.25 8.53 2.52
C ALA A 62 5.64 8.07 3.00
N LYS A 63 6.41 7.41 2.12
CA LYS A 63 7.78 6.99 2.41
C LYS A 63 8.67 8.21 2.70
N LYS A 64 8.61 9.26 1.88
CA LYS A 64 9.39 10.49 2.10
C LYS A 64 9.10 11.10 3.47
N ILE A 65 7.83 11.19 3.86
CA ILE A 65 7.43 11.71 5.19
C ILE A 65 8.08 10.90 6.31
N VAL A 66 8.06 9.57 6.20
CA VAL A 66 8.68 8.68 7.20
C VAL A 66 10.21 8.82 7.20
N ASP A 67 10.84 8.91 6.03
CA ASP A 67 12.29 9.06 5.90
C ASP A 67 12.77 10.42 6.46
N GLU A 68 12.01 11.50 6.24
CA GLU A 68 12.23 12.83 6.82
C GLU A 68 12.16 12.77 8.34
N GLU A 69 11.10 12.17 8.90
CA GLU A 69 10.92 12.05 10.35
C GLU A 69 12.05 11.25 11.01
N LYS A 70 12.44 10.11 10.41
CA LYS A 70 13.57 9.32 10.89
C LYS A 70 14.88 10.09 10.88
N SER A 71 15.07 10.96 9.89
CA SER A 71 16.26 11.80 9.79
C SER A 71 16.27 12.90 10.85
N SER A 72 15.10 13.44 11.23
CA SER A 72 14.97 14.48 12.26
C SER A 72 14.95 13.95 13.69
N THR A 73 14.75 12.64 13.88
CA THR A 73 14.62 12.02 15.21
C THR A 73 15.73 10.98 15.46
N PRO A 74 16.95 11.40 15.83
CA PRO A 74 18.06 10.48 16.12
C PRO A 74 17.74 9.49 17.25
N GLY A 75 18.09 8.21 17.06
CA GLY A 75 17.88 7.16 18.06
C GLY A 75 16.47 6.57 18.07
N TRP A 76 15.64 6.88 17.06
CA TRP A 76 14.32 6.28 16.87
C TRP A 76 14.37 4.74 16.81
N GLU A 77 15.50 4.18 16.36
CA GLU A 77 15.75 2.75 16.29
C GLU A 77 15.65 2.08 17.67
N LYS A 78 16.11 2.77 18.71
CA LYS A 78 16.06 2.24 20.07
C LYS A 78 14.61 2.03 20.53
N PHE A 79 13.73 3.01 20.27
CA PHE A 79 12.31 2.89 20.62
C PHE A 79 11.64 1.73 19.86
N LEU A 80 12.02 1.51 18.60
CA LEU A 80 11.50 0.38 17.82
C LEU A 80 11.95 -0.97 18.41
N MET A 81 13.22 -1.11 18.79
CA MET A 81 13.74 -2.34 19.37
C MET A 81 13.15 -2.61 20.75
N ASP A 82 13.04 -1.58 21.59
CA ASP A 82 12.43 -1.67 22.91
C ASP A 82 10.95 -2.11 22.83
N GLU A 83 10.21 -1.77 21.77
CA GLU A 83 8.82 -2.22 21.56
C GLU A 83 8.76 -3.69 21.10
N ILE A 84 9.64 -4.11 20.18
CA ILE A 84 9.68 -5.48 19.65
C ILE A 84 10.08 -6.48 20.73
N GLU A 85 11.02 -6.13 21.62
CA GLU A 85 11.46 -7.00 22.72
C GLU A 85 10.41 -7.14 23.84
N ARG A 86 9.36 -6.32 23.84
CA ARG A 86 8.28 -6.36 24.84
C ARG A 86 7.11 -7.26 24.44
N GLU A 87 7.11 -7.82 23.24
CA GLU A 87 6.19 -8.88 22.76
C GLU A 87 6.81 -10.27 22.87
#